data_AF-A0A3D5MLF4-F1
#
_entry.id   AF-A0A3D5MLF4-F1
#
_cell.length_a   1.000
_cell.length_b   1.000
_cell.length_c   1.000
_cell.angle_alpha   90.00
_cell.angle_beta   90.00
_cell.angle_gamma   90.00
#
_symmetry.space_group_name_H-M   'P 1'
#
loop_
_entity.id
_entity.type
_entity.pdbx_description
1 polymer ?
#
loop_
_entity_poly.entity_id
_entity_poly.type
_entity_poly.pdbx_seq_one_letter_code
_entity_poly.pdbx_strand_id
1 'polypeptide(L)'
;MTAVAVLVVCAVVLAAGRGLAFGPDGEVMRLRFGGDAQRTRIVVDLGRSTRGQVIEDGSSGRVILALSGVQPGRGLDGSGSGLVRGYEVSASGSSSRVRLDLARGAEIERRFLLPPGDGVAHYRYVIDLKATGAAAAPVVAPRREQVRAEKPLIVIDAGHGGRDPGARGQHVQEKAVTLAAAQEL
;
A
#
# COMPACT_ATOMS: atom_id res chain seq x y z
N MET A 1 -1.03 24.63 70.03
CA MET A 1 0.08 25.00 69.12
C MET A 1 0.44 23.74 68.34
N THR A 2 -0.20 23.36 67.22
CA THR A 2 -0.89 24.12 66.14
C THR A 2 0.03 25.17 65.47
N ALA A 3 0.29 25.17 64.17
CA ALA A 3 0.04 24.19 63.08
C ALA A 3 1.36 24.00 62.24
N VAL A 4 1.49 23.68 60.94
CA VAL A 4 0.67 23.64 59.70
C VAL A 4 1.17 22.41 58.90
N ALA A 5 0.38 21.36 58.64
CA ALA A 5 -0.59 21.16 57.55
C ALA A 5 -0.02 21.08 56.11
N VAL A 6 -0.41 20.01 55.42
CA VAL A 6 -0.10 19.56 54.05
C VAL A 6 -0.24 20.65 52.97
N LEU A 7 0.61 20.60 51.93
CA LEU A 7 0.28 21.16 50.61
C LEU A 7 0.62 20.16 49.49
N VAL A 8 -0.40 19.75 48.73
CA VAL A 8 -0.31 18.77 47.63
C VAL A 8 0.08 19.46 46.33
N VAL A 9 1.08 18.93 45.61
CA VAL A 9 1.39 19.32 44.22
C VAL A 9 1.33 18.08 43.32
N CYS A 10 0.12 17.72 42.90
CA CYS A 10 -0.10 16.73 41.85
C CYS A 10 0.23 17.33 40.49
N ALA A 11 1.52 17.37 40.13
CA ALA A 11 1.98 17.76 38.81
C ALA A 11 1.60 16.70 37.77
N VAL A 12 0.42 16.84 37.16
CA VAL A 12 -0.06 15.97 36.07
C VAL A 12 0.77 16.20 34.82
N VAL A 13 1.85 15.43 34.66
CA VAL A 13 2.60 15.35 33.40
C VAL A 13 1.83 14.43 32.44
N LEU A 14 0.92 15.03 31.68
CA LEU A 14 0.35 14.44 30.48
C LEU A 14 1.46 14.24 29.44
N ALA A 15 2.17 13.11 29.53
CA ALA A 15 3.15 12.69 28.56
C ALA A 15 2.45 12.39 27.22
N ALA A 16 2.35 13.42 26.38
CA ALA A 16 1.73 13.35 25.06
C ALA A 16 2.27 12.15 24.26
N GLY A 17 1.39 11.50 23.52
CA GLY A 17 1.65 10.19 22.91
C GLY A 17 2.93 10.18 22.08
N ARG A 18 3.98 9.54 22.62
CA ARG A 18 5.19 9.23 21.85
C ARG A 18 4.83 8.20 20.80
N GLY A 19 4.53 8.68 19.59
CA GLY A 19 4.56 7.83 18.41
C GLY A 19 5.89 7.08 18.40
N LEU A 20 5.82 5.75 18.27
CA LEU A 20 7.00 4.90 18.26
C LEU A 20 7.79 5.20 16.98
N ALA A 21 8.73 6.13 17.07
CA ALA A 21 9.75 6.35 16.07
C ALA A 21 10.61 5.09 16.02
N PHE A 22 10.31 4.22 15.04
CA PHE A 22 11.21 3.14 14.67
C PHE A 22 12.54 3.79 14.26
N GLY A 23 13.62 3.46 14.96
CA GLY A 23 14.96 3.91 14.59
C GLY A 23 15.36 3.37 13.20
N PRO A 24 16.43 3.90 12.59
CA PRO A 24 16.89 3.47 11.27
C PRO A 24 17.23 1.97 11.20
N ASP A 25 17.59 1.34 12.33
CA ASP A 25 17.76 -0.11 12.49
C ASP A 25 16.45 -0.92 12.32
N GLY A 26 15.31 -0.22 12.14
CA GLY A 26 13.97 -0.77 11.97
C GLY A 26 13.49 -0.86 10.52
N GLU A 27 14.35 -0.64 9.53
CA GLU A 27 13.96 -0.54 8.12
C GLU A 27 14.26 -1.79 7.27
N VAL A 28 13.52 -1.94 6.17
CA VAL A 28 13.93 -2.73 5.01
C VAL A 28 15.06 -1.97 4.32
N MET A 29 16.23 -2.58 4.17
CA MET A 29 17.42 -1.93 3.66
C MET A 29 17.50 -1.96 2.14
N ARG A 30 17.15 -3.11 1.53
CA ARG A 30 17.13 -3.36 0.07
C ARG A 30 16.56 -4.74 -0.24
N LEU A 31 16.28 -5.00 -1.53
CA LEU A 31 16.11 -6.35 -2.05
C LEU A 31 17.35 -6.80 -2.85
N ARG A 32 17.55 -8.11 -2.93
CA ARG A 32 18.50 -8.80 -3.81
C ARG A 32 17.81 -9.96 -4.52
N PHE A 33 18.25 -10.26 -5.73
CA PHE A 33 17.73 -11.33 -6.58
C PHE A 33 18.88 -12.24 -7.05
N GLY A 34 18.64 -13.54 -7.16
CA GLY A 34 19.61 -14.49 -7.71
C GLY A 34 18.94 -15.77 -8.21
N GLY A 35 19.59 -16.49 -9.12
CA GLY A 35 18.98 -17.56 -9.89
C GLY A 35 18.49 -17.08 -11.26
N ASP A 36 17.47 -17.75 -11.81
CA ASP A 36 17.04 -17.62 -13.19
C ASP A 36 15.49 -17.55 -13.33
N ALA A 37 14.99 -17.67 -14.56
CA ALA A 37 13.56 -17.65 -14.89
C ALA A 37 12.83 -18.99 -14.59
N GLN A 38 13.44 -19.93 -13.88
CA GLN A 38 12.85 -21.18 -13.39
C GLN A 38 12.92 -21.30 -11.85
N ARG A 39 14.00 -20.82 -11.22
CA ARG A 39 14.13 -20.68 -9.76
C ARG A 39 14.77 -19.34 -9.42
N THR A 40 14.10 -18.52 -8.62
CA THR A 40 14.63 -17.23 -8.15
C THR A 40 14.61 -17.16 -6.63
N ARG A 41 15.78 -16.91 -6.03
CA ARG A 41 15.91 -16.50 -4.64
C ARG A 41 15.80 -14.98 -4.54
N ILE A 42 14.86 -14.51 -3.72
CA ILE A 42 14.77 -13.12 -3.27
C ILE A 42 15.32 -13.07 -1.85
N VAL A 43 16.19 -12.09 -1.58
CA VAL A 43 16.67 -11.79 -0.22
C VAL A 43 16.30 -10.36 0.11
N VAL A 44 15.42 -10.18 1.08
CA VAL A 44 15.11 -8.87 1.67
C VAL A 44 16.07 -8.64 2.82
N ASP A 45 16.91 -7.61 2.72
CA ASP A 45 17.85 -7.21 3.76
C ASP A 45 17.13 -6.30 4.76
N LEU A 46 17.25 -6.57 6.07
CA LEU A 46 16.46 -5.96 7.14
C LEU A 46 17.35 -5.54 8.32
N GLY A 47 17.11 -4.36 8.89
CA GLY A 47 17.83 -3.93 10.10
C GLY A 47 17.51 -4.79 11.34
N ARG A 48 16.27 -5.32 11.44
CA ARG A 48 15.79 -6.09 12.59
C ARG A 48 14.98 -7.34 12.24
N SER A 49 14.86 -8.24 13.22
CA SER A 49 14.02 -9.44 13.15
C SER A 49 12.54 -9.11 12.93
N THR A 50 11.86 -9.94 12.13
CA THR A 50 10.46 -9.75 11.71
C THR A 50 9.74 -11.08 11.50
N ARG A 51 8.40 -11.05 11.53
CA ARG A 51 7.54 -12.14 11.07
C ARG A 51 6.98 -11.80 9.69
N GLY A 52 7.24 -12.67 8.71
CA GLY A 52 6.68 -12.55 7.36
C GLY A 52 5.34 -13.29 7.22
N GLN A 53 4.33 -12.65 6.64
CA GLN A 53 3.05 -13.23 6.27
C GLN A 53 2.81 -13.10 4.76
N VAL A 54 2.52 -14.21 4.09
CA VAL A 54 2.12 -14.21 2.67
C VAL A 54 0.66 -13.74 2.55
N ILE A 55 0.40 -12.87 1.58
CA ILE A 55 -0.93 -12.33 1.23
C ILE A 55 -1.32 -12.78 -0.18
N GLU A 56 -0.38 -12.76 -1.13
CA GLU A 56 -0.49 -13.44 -2.43
C GLU A 56 0.73 -14.36 -2.60
N ASP A 57 0.52 -15.57 -3.11
CA ASP A 57 1.48 -16.69 -3.03
C ASP A 57 2.33 -16.93 -4.29
N GLY A 58 2.07 -16.20 -5.38
CA GLY A 58 2.72 -16.39 -6.68
C GLY A 58 1.85 -17.06 -7.75
N SER A 59 0.74 -17.70 -7.37
CA SER A 59 -0.17 -18.37 -8.32
C SER A 59 -0.78 -17.38 -9.34
N SER A 60 -1.10 -16.17 -8.89
CA SER A 60 -1.56 -15.03 -9.69
C SER A 60 -0.48 -14.40 -10.58
N GLY A 61 0.76 -14.87 -10.53
CA GLY A 61 1.92 -14.14 -11.07
C GLY A 61 2.32 -12.93 -10.23
N ARG A 62 1.86 -12.84 -8.99
CA ARG A 62 2.32 -11.87 -7.99
C ARG A 62 2.52 -12.54 -6.64
N VAL A 63 3.58 -12.15 -5.95
CA VAL A 63 3.76 -12.44 -4.52
C VAL A 63 3.59 -11.14 -3.74
N ILE A 64 2.82 -11.19 -2.66
CA ILE A 64 2.77 -10.11 -1.66
C ILE A 64 3.11 -10.69 -0.29
N LEU A 65 4.08 -10.08 0.38
CA LEU A 65 4.53 -10.43 1.72
C LEU A 65 4.43 -9.21 2.64
N ALA A 66 3.71 -9.33 3.77
CA ALA A 66 3.79 -8.38 4.87
C ALA A 66 4.94 -8.75 5.82
N LEU A 67 5.72 -7.75 6.25
CA LEU A 67 6.80 -7.87 7.23
C LEU A 67 6.46 -7.01 8.46
N SER A 68 6.11 -7.66 9.58
CA SER A 68 5.64 -6.97 10.78
C SER A 68 6.76 -6.28 11.57
N GLY A 69 6.52 -5.04 12.00
CA GLY A 69 7.46 -4.29 12.85
C GLY A 69 8.73 -3.83 12.11
N VAL A 70 8.65 -3.67 10.79
CA VAL A 70 9.73 -3.15 9.93
C VAL A 70 9.12 -2.16 8.95
N GLN A 71 9.73 -0.98 8.78
CA GLN A 71 9.27 0.06 7.84
C GLN A 71 10.02 -0.01 6.50
N PRO A 72 9.46 0.49 5.39
CA PRO A 72 10.21 0.57 4.14
C PRO A 72 11.32 1.63 4.24
N GLY A 73 12.54 1.25 3.87
CA GLY A 73 13.58 2.22 3.52
C GLY A 73 13.23 2.99 2.23
N ARG A 74 14.09 3.93 1.85
CA ARG A 74 13.86 4.83 0.71
C ARG A 74 14.22 4.15 -0.63
N GLY A 75 13.40 4.41 -1.66
CA GLY A 75 13.68 3.97 -3.05
C GLY A 75 13.65 2.45 -3.24
N LEU A 76 12.70 1.78 -2.59
CA LEU A 76 12.55 0.32 -2.62
C LEU A 76 11.54 -0.15 -3.68
N ASP A 77 11.69 0.37 -4.87
CA ASP A 77 10.89 0.06 -6.05
C ASP A 77 11.79 -0.01 -7.29
N GLY A 78 11.42 -0.86 -8.25
CA GLY A 78 12.18 -1.00 -9.51
C GLY A 78 12.14 -2.40 -10.11
N SER A 79 13.08 -2.66 -11.03
CA SER A 79 13.20 -3.94 -11.76
C SER A 79 13.69 -5.09 -10.87
N GLY A 80 13.16 -6.28 -11.11
CA GLY A 80 13.64 -7.52 -10.51
C GLY A 80 14.69 -8.25 -11.36
N SER A 81 14.90 -9.53 -11.08
CA SER A 81 15.65 -10.45 -11.93
C SER A 81 15.08 -11.87 -11.85
N GLY A 82 15.42 -12.73 -12.82
CA GLY A 82 14.91 -14.09 -12.94
C GLY A 82 13.40 -14.11 -13.22
N LEU A 83 12.63 -14.70 -12.31
CA LEU A 83 11.17 -14.71 -12.33
C LEU A 83 10.54 -13.38 -11.94
N VAL A 84 11.25 -12.51 -11.20
CA VAL A 84 10.69 -11.22 -10.75
C VAL A 84 10.92 -10.17 -11.84
N ARG A 85 9.84 -9.61 -12.40
CA ARG A 85 9.91 -8.49 -13.36
C ARG A 85 10.15 -7.17 -12.65
N GLY A 86 9.47 -6.94 -11.52
CA GLY A 86 9.60 -5.72 -10.73
C GLY A 86 9.13 -5.91 -9.29
N TYR A 87 9.50 -4.97 -8.43
CA TYR A 87 9.15 -4.96 -7.02
C TYR A 87 8.77 -3.57 -6.52
N GLU A 88 8.07 -3.52 -5.39
CA GLU A 88 7.70 -2.32 -4.62
C GLU A 88 7.64 -2.71 -3.14
N VAL A 89 8.25 -1.93 -2.25
CA VAL A 89 8.09 -2.06 -0.80
C VAL A 89 7.38 -0.82 -0.26
N SER A 90 6.11 -0.97 0.12
CA SER A 90 5.28 0.13 0.62
C SER A 90 4.97 0.00 2.11
N ALA A 91 4.70 1.14 2.77
CA ALA A 91 4.28 1.18 4.16
C ALA A 91 2.85 0.63 4.32
N SER A 92 2.58 -0.02 5.45
CA SER A 92 1.29 -0.62 5.78
C SER A 92 1.05 -0.57 7.30
N GLY A 93 0.99 0.65 7.85
CA GLY A 93 0.92 0.87 9.29
C GLY A 93 2.27 0.61 9.96
N SER A 94 2.31 -0.31 10.92
CA SER A 94 3.54 -0.77 11.60
C SER A 94 4.31 -1.87 10.84
N SER A 95 3.99 -2.10 9.56
CA SER A 95 4.52 -3.19 8.74
C SER A 95 4.87 -2.72 7.34
N SER A 96 5.85 -3.36 6.70
CA SER A 96 6.14 -3.19 5.28
C SER A 96 5.33 -4.20 4.46
N ARG A 97 4.92 -3.83 3.24
CA ARG A 97 4.36 -4.74 2.23
C ARG A 97 5.32 -4.82 1.06
N VAL A 98 6.03 -5.95 0.93
CA VAL A 98 6.85 -6.29 -0.23
C VAL A 98 5.95 -6.89 -1.30
N ARG A 99 5.88 -6.27 -2.47
CA ARG A 99 5.17 -6.73 -3.67
C ARG A 99 6.19 -7.14 -4.72
N LEU A 100 6.03 -8.32 -5.31
CA LEU A 100 6.85 -8.84 -6.41
C LEU A 100 5.92 -9.18 -7.58
N ASP A 101 6.03 -8.48 -8.70
CA ASP A 101 5.35 -8.87 -9.95
C ASP A 101 6.24 -9.89 -10.69
N LEU A 102 5.67 -11.05 -11.02
CA LEU A 102 6.40 -12.16 -11.62
C LEU A 102 6.18 -12.22 -13.13
N ALA A 103 7.08 -12.92 -13.85
CA ALA A 103 6.99 -13.15 -15.29
C ALA A 103 5.91 -14.16 -15.68
N ARG A 104 5.57 -15.09 -14.78
CA ARG A 104 4.54 -16.14 -14.92
C ARG A 104 4.10 -16.58 -13.51
N GLY A 105 3.23 -17.59 -13.40
CA GLY A 105 2.89 -18.18 -12.11
C GLY A 105 4.11 -18.76 -11.38
N ALA A 106 4.09 -18.78 -10.05
CA ALA A 106 5.14 -19.37 -9.24
C ALA A 106 4.61 -20.01 -7.96
N GLU A 107 5.45 -20.84 -7.36
CA GLU A 107 5.28 -21.51 -6.07
C GLU A 107 6.40 -21.02 -5.13
N ILE A 108 6.07 -20.70 -3.87
CA ILE A 108 7.07 -20.42 -2.83
C ILE A 108 7.56 -21.76 -2.28
N GLU A 109 8.71 -22.25 -2.74
CA GLU A 109 9.30 -23.50 -2.23
C GLU A 109 9.71 -23.36 -0.75
N ARG A 110 10.27 -22.21 -0.38
CA ARG A 110 10.81 -21.94 0.97
C ARG A 110 10.70 -20.46 1.32
N ARG A 111 10.50 -20.18 2.60
CA ARG A 111 10.68 -18.84 3.17
C ARG A 111 11.21 -18.93 4.60
N PHE A 112 12.23 -18.16 4.93
CA PHE A 112 12.90 -18.21 6.23
C PHE A 112 13.62 -16.90 6.56
N LEU A 113 13.82 -16.63 7.86
CA LEU A 113 14.60 -15.50 8.35
C LEU A 113 15.98 -16.01 8.78
N LEU A 114 17.05 -15.41 8.25
CA LEU A 114 18.40 -15.57 8.80
C LEU A 114 18.73 -14.39 9.73
N PRO A 115 19.34 -14.63 10.89
CA PRO A 115 19.93 -13.58 11.71
C PRO A 115 21.21 -13.01 11.06
N PRO A 116 21.80 -11.95 11.65
CA PRO A 116 23.20 -11.62 11.48
C PRO A 116 24.11 -12.83 11.75
N GLY A 117 25.20 -12.94 11.01
CA GLY A 117 26.12 -14.08 11.03
C GLY A 117 26.94 -14.18 9.74
N ASP A 118 28.05 -14.92 9.77
CA ASP A 118 28.93 -15.18 8.62
C ASP A 118 29.40 -13.89 7.90
N GLY A 119 29.79 -12.87 8.68
CA GLY A 119 30.21 -11.55 8.17
C GLY A 119 29.06 -10.64 7.73
N VAL A 120 27.80 -11.07 7.84
CA VAL A 120 26.61 -10.24 7.55
C VAL A 120 26.06 -9.65 8.85
N ALA A 121 26.07 -8.32 8.97
CA ALA A 121 25.66 -7.61 10.19
C ALA A 121 24.12 -7.51 10.38
N HIS A 122 23.33 -7.82 9.35
CA HIS A 122 21.89 -7.55 9.29
C HIS A 122 21.06 -8.81 9.04
N TYR A 123 19.76 -8.72 9.36
CA TYR A 123 18.80 -9.79 9.14
C TYR A 123 18.48 -9.95 7.65
N ARG A 124 18.13 -11.16 7.23
CA ARG A 124 17.80 -11.50 5.83
C ARG A 124 16.53 -12.33 5.79
N TYR A 125 15.44 -11.81 5.23
CA TYR A 125 14.26 -12.63 4.92
C TYR A 125 14.41 -13.21 3.50
N VAL A 126 14.56 -14.52 3.41
CA VAL A 126 14.80 -15.25 2.17
C VAL A 126 13.49 -15.87 1.67
N ILE A 127 13.24 -15.75 0.37
CA ILE A 127 12.10 -16.35 -0.34
C ILE A 127 12.66 -17.09 -1.56
N ASP A 128 12.40 -18.39 -1.67
CA ASP A 128 12.74 -19.19 -2.85
C ASP A 128 11.48 -19.40 -3.69
N LEU A 129 11.43 -18.84 -4.89
CA LEU A 129 10.35 -19.01 -5.86
C LEU A 129 10.75 -20.01 -6.95
N LYS A 130 9.82 -20.89 -7.32
CA LYS A 130 9.93 -21.81 -8.45
C LYS A 130 8.82 -21.50 -9.46
N ALA A 131 9.17 -21.49 -10.75
CA ALA A 131 8.22 -21.28 -11.84
C ALA A 131 7.16 -22.39 -11.88
N THR A 132 5.89 -22.01 -12.08
CA THR A 132 4.84 -22.94 -12.51
C THR A 132 4.62 -22.80 -14.02
N GLY A 133 4.08 -23.85 -14.64
CA GLY A 133 3.96 -23.94 -16.11
C GLY A 133 2.95 -22.96 -16.72
N ALA A 134 2.04 -22.43 -15.92
CA ALA A 134 1.06 -21.44 -16.36
C ALA A 134 1.71 -20.06 -16.53
N ALA A 135 1.58 -19.48 -17.73
CA ALA A 135 1.62 -18.03 -17.85
C ALA A 135 0.54 -17.45 -16.92
N ALA A 136 0.92 -16.50 -16.07
CA ALA A 136 -0.04 -15.86 -15.18
C ALA A 136 -1.12 -15.19 -16.03
N ALA A 137 -2.38 -15.58 -15.83
CA ALA A 137 -3.50 -14.86 -16.43
C ALA A 137 -3.35 -13.38 -16.05
N PRO A 138 -3.51 -12.43 -16.99
CA PRO A 138 -3.22 -11.03 -16.74
C PRO A 138 -4.13 -10.54 -15.61
N VAL A 139 -3.56 -10.39 -14.41
CA VAL A 139 -4.26 -9.82 -13.27
C VAL A 139 -4.62 -8.40 -13.69
N VAL A 140 -5.89 -8.20 -14.03
CA VAL A 140 -6.45 -6.87 -14.25
C VAL A 140 -6.33 -6.18 -12.90
N ALA A 141 -5.22 -5.46 -12.73
CA ALA A 141 -5.02 -4.67 -11.54
C ALA A 141 -6.25 -3.77 -11.42
N PRO A 142 -6.92 -3.71 -10.26
CA PRO A 142 -7.91 -2.68 -10.04
C PRO A 142 -7.18 -1.38 -10.36
N ARG A 143 -7.70 -0.60 -11.33
CA ARG A 143 -7.10 0.68 -11.69
C ARG A 143 -7.04 1.45 -10.39
N ARG A 144 -5.84 1.58 -9.81
CA ARG A 144 -5.58 2.60 -8.80
C ARG A 144 -5.93 3.88 -9.52
N GLU A 145 -7.07 4.45 -9.20
CA GLU A 145 -7.34 5.83 -9.50
C GLU A 145 -6.21 6.57 -8.78
N GLN A 146 -5.22 6.98 -9.58
CA GLN A 146 -4.42 8.13 -9.24
C GLN A 146 -5.45 9.23 -9.07
N VAL A 147 -5.82 9.53 -7.83
CA VAL A 147 -6.62 10.70 -7.49
C VAL A 147 -5.73 11.91 -7.74
N ARG A 148 -5.56 12.20 -9.02
CA ARG A 148 -5.24 13.53 -9.50
C ARG A 148 -6.28 14.46 -8.89
N ALA A 149 -5.87 15.66 -8.54
CA ALA A 149 -6.80 16.74 -8.23
C ALA A 149 -7.45 17.27 -9.53
N GLU A 150 -8.06 16.37 -10.31
CA GLU A 150 -8.98 16.73 -11.37
C GLU A 150 -10.22 17.36 -10.71
N LYS A 151 -10.72 18.44 -11.31
CA LYS A 151 -11.92 19.13 -10.81
C LYS A 151 -13.08 18.13 -10.79
N PRO A 152 -13.99 18.19 -9.79
CA PRO A 152 -15.11 17.26 -9.73
C PRO A 152 -15.90 17.31 -11.03
N LEU A 153 -16.15 16.15 -11.64
CA LEU A 153 -17.05 16.04 -12.79
C LEU A 153 -18.48 16.26 -12.30
N ILE A 154 -18.97 17.49 -12.47
CA ILE A 154 -20.36 17.85 -12.20
C ILE A 154 -21.16 17.59 -13.47
N VAL A 155 -22.23 16.80 -13.35
CA VAL A 155 -23.23 16.61 -14.41
C VAL A 155 -24.46 17.39 -14.01
N ILE A 156 -24.84 18.39 -14.83
CA ILE A 156 -26.08 19.13 -14.69
C ILE A 156 -27.12 18.49 -15.61
N ASP A 157 -28.25 18.06 -15.05
CA ASP A 157 -29.38 17.55 -15.81
C ASP A 157 -30.49 18.60 -15.87
N ALA A 158 -30.81 19.08 -17.08
CA ALA A 158 -31.84 20.06 -17.32
C ALA A 158 -33.21 19.36 -17.38
N GLY A 159 -33.89 19.27 -16.23
CA GLY A 159 -35.13 18.51 -16.09
C GLY A 159 -36.24 18.92 -17.08
N HIS A 160 -36.99 17.91 -17.55
CA HIS A 160 -37.98 17.96 -18.63
C HIS A 160 -37.39 18.27 -20.03
N GLY A 161 -38.12 17.96 -21.10
CA GLY A 161 -37.57 18.15 -22.45
C GLY A 161 -38.43 17.64 -23.61
N GLY A 162 -38.15 18.19 -24.79
CA GLY A 162 -38.82 17.78 -26.04
C GLY A 162 -40.34 17.91 -25.96
N ARG A 163 -41.05 16.78 -25.97
CA ARG A 163 -42.52 16.71 -25.90
C ARG A 163 -43.06 17.01 -24.49
N ASP A 164 -42.29 16.73 -23.45
CA ASP A 164 -42.67 17.02 -22.07
C ASP A 164 -42.30 18.47 -21.72
N PRO A 165 -43.27 19.34 -21.38
CA PRO A 165 -43.02 20.72 -20.96
C PRO A 165 -42.60 20.88 -19.49
N GLY A 166 -42.81 19.85 -18.64
CA GLY A 166 -42.92 20.02 -17.20
C GLY A 166 -44.09 20.91 -16.79
N ALA A 167 -44.01 21.53 -15.62
CA ALA A 167 -45.01 22.46 -15.14
C ALA A 167 -45.22 23.65 -16.10
N ARG A 168 -46.46 24.15 -16.17
CA ARG A 168 -46.85 25.28 -17.01
C ARG A 168 -47.38 26.43 -16.17
N GLY A 169 -46.66 27.54 -16.15
CA GLY A 169 -47.18 28.83 -15.70
C GLY A 169 -48.00 29.51 -16.80
N GLN A 170 -48.53 30.71 -16.52
CA GLN A 170 -49.36 31.45 -17.48
C GLN A 170 -48.62 31.80 -18.79
N HIS A 171 -47.31 32.06 -18.71
CA HIS A 171 -46.48 32.50 -19.86
C HIS A 171 -45.18 31.70 -20.04
N VAL A 172 -44.89 30.71 -19.18
CA VAL A 172 -43.59 30.02 -19.10
C VAL A 172 -43.78 28.51 -18.88
N GLN A 173 -42.91 27.69 -19.46
CA GLN A 173 -42.85 26.23 -19.29
C GLN A 173 -41.57 25.86 -18.53
N GLU A 174 -41.66 24.91 -17.61
CA GLU A 174 -40.55 24.50 -16.73
C GLU A 174 -39.29 24.13 -17.52
N LYS A 175 -39.41 23.32 -18.58
CA LYS A 175 -38.29 22.90 -19.44
C LYS A 175 -37.47 24.04 -20.05
N ALA A 176 -38.03 25.26 -20.14
CA ALA A 176 -37.33 26.43 -20.65
C ALA A 176 -36.53 27.13 -19.54
N VAL A 177 -37.01 27.08 -18.30
CA VAL A 177 -36.34 27.64 -17.12
C VAL A 177 -35.20 26.73 -16.66
N THR A 178 -35.45 25.41 -16.61
CA THR A 178 -34.43 24.43 -16.22
C THR A 178 -33.26 24.40 -17.20
N LEU A 179 -33.53 24.46 -18.51
CA LEU A 179 -32.49 24.52 -19.54
C LEU A 179 -31.71 25.83 -19.51
N ALA A 180 -32.37 26.97 -19.33
CA ALA A 180 -31.68 28.26 -19.22
C ALA A 180 -30.77 28.31 -17.99
N ALA A 181 -31.28 27.91 -16.81
CA ALA A 181 -30.48 27.83 -15.59
C ALA A 181 -29.30 26.86 -15.72
N ALA A 182 -29.48 25.72 -16.40
CA ALA A 182 -28.39 24.76 -16.66
C ALA A 182 -27.33 25.26 -17.66
N GLN A 183 -27.60 26.33 -18.41
CA GLN A 183 -26.67 26.96 -19.35
C GLN A 183 -25.88 28.13 -18.73
N GLU A 184 -26.22 28.55 -17.50
CA GLU A 184 -25.57 29.64 -16.76
C GLU A 184 -24.65 29.13 -15.61
N LEU A 185 -24.40 27.82 -15.52
CA LEU A 185 -23.62 27.13 -14.48
C LEU A 185 -22.28 26.55 -14.97
#